data_AF-A0A526RZ09-F1
#
_entry.id   AF-A0A526RZ09-F1
#
_cell.length_a   1.000
_cell.length_b   1.000
_cell.length_c   1.000
_cell.angle_alpha   90.00
_cell.angle_beta   90.00
_cell.angle_gamma   90.00
#
_symmetry.space_group_name_H-M   'P 1'
#
loop_
_entity.id
_entity.type
_entity.pdbx_description
1 polymer ?
#
loop_
_entity_poly.entity_id
_entity_poly.type
_entity_poly.pdbx_seq_one_letter_code
_entity_poly.pdbx_strand_id
1 'polypeptide(L)'
;SFHNTGVPPVKDLPPDRGRIDAVVQVEADPFNCLGKFRDGDDNACRELRFMVKGGPDLVRAYKTPSLRGAAARAPYMHAGQFASLEEVVEHYSKAPVSVEGVSEVHPVELSDRERAALVAFLKTLSE
;
A
#
# COMPACT_ATOMS: atom_id res chain seq x y z
N SER A 1 -6.14 -5.42 4.20
CA SER A 1 -5.36 -6.25 3.26
C SER A 1 -4.12 -5.49 2.83
N PHE A 2 -3.18 -6.15 2.15
CA PHE A 2 -1.99 -5.56 1.55
C PHE A 2 -1.97 -5.95 0.08
N HIS A 3 -1.58 -5.04 -0.80
CA HIS A 3 -1.56 -5.30 -2.23
C HIS A 3 -0.36 -4.69 -2.93
N ASN A 4 0.11 -5.38 -3.96
CA ASN A 4 1.01 -4.80 -4.93
C ASN A 4 0.19 -4.25 -6.11
N THR A 5 0.26 -2.94 -6.31
CA THR A 5 -0.50 -2.26 -7.38
C THR A 5 0.39 -1.71 -8.49
N GLY A 6 1.67 -2.10 -8.53
CA GLY A 6 2.60 -1.68 -9.60
C GLY A 6 3.05 -0.21 -9.52
N VAL A 7 2.86 0.47 -8.37
CA VAL A 7 3.33 1.85 -8.19
C VAL A 7 4.85 1.92 -8.44
N PRO A 8 5.33 2.87 -9.26
CA PRO A 8 6.75 2.97 -9.60
C PRO A 8 7.62 3.35 -8.39
N PRO A 9 8.92 3.02 -8.41
CA PRO A 9 9.87 3.55 -7.45
C PRO A 9 10.04 5.07 -7.64
N VAL A 10 10.34 5.77 -6.55
CA VAL A 10 10.73 7.19 -6.61
C VAL A 10 12.22 7.26 -6.92
N LYS A 11 12.60 8.16 -7.84
CA LYS A 11 14.01 8.38 -8.19
C LYS A 11 14.79 8.80 -6.94
N ASP A 12 16.01 8.28 -6.80
CA ASP A 12 16.95 8.62 -5.73
C ASP A 12 16.54 8.17 -4.31
N LEU A 13 15.43 7.44 -4.15
CA LEU A 13 15.10 6.75 -2.91
C LEU A 13 15.57 5.28 -2.93
N PRO A 14 15.92 4.70 -1.76
CA PRO A 14 16.17 3.27 -1.65
C PRO A 14 14.98 2.43 -2.13
N PRO A 15 15.20 1.21 -2.63
CA PRO A 15 14.11 0.31 -2.97
C PRO A 15 13.22 0.05 -1.74
N ASP A 16 11.92 0.29 -1.90
CA ASP A 16 10.90 -0.13 -0.95
C ASP A 16 10.21 -1.39 -1.49
N ARG A 17 10.39 -2.52 -0.79
CA ARG A 17 9.74 -3.80 -1.13
C ARG A 17 8.49 -4.04 -0.29
N GLY A 18 8.03 -3.06 0.49
CA GLY A 18 6.81 -3.12 1.26
C GLY A 18 6.83 -4.23 2.32
N ARG A 19 5.74 -5.02 2.35
CA ARG A 19 5.49 -5.98 3.42
C ARG A 19 6.58 -7.03 3.61
N ILE A 20 7.25 -7.48 2.54
CA ILE A 20 8.30 -8.52 2.65
C ILE A 20 9.46 -8.07 3.55
N ASP A 21 9.91 -6.83 3.42
CA ASP A 21 11.00 -6.30 4.25
C ASP A 21 10.46 -5.89 5.63
N ALA A 22 9.22 -5.38 5.70
CA ALA A 22 8.57 -5.02 6.95
C ALA A 22 8.35 -6.23 7.89
N VAL A 23 8.13 -7.42 7.35
CA VAL A 23 8.05 -8.67 8.13
C VAL A 23 9.37 -8.92 8.87
N VAL A 24 10.50 -8.79 8.18
CA VAL A 24 11.83 -8.98 8.79
C VAL A 24 12.07 -7.94 9.88
N GLN A 25 11.70 -6.68 9.61
CA GLN A 25 11.83 -5.59 10.58
C GLN A 25 10.99 -5.83 11.83
N VAL A 26 9.71 -6.18 11.68
CA VAL A 26 8.82 -6.40 12.83
C VAL A 26 9.24 -7.61 13.63
N GLU A 27 9.74 -8.69 13.01
CA GLU A 27 10.25 -9.86 13.74
C GLU A 27 11.50 -9.55 14.56
N ALA A 28 12.37 -8.67 14.06
CA ALA A 28 13.60 -8.25 14.74
C ALA A 28 13.37 -7.18 15.82
N ASP A 29 12.23 -6.49 15.80
CA ASP A 29 11.93 -5.38 16.72
C ASP A 29 11.75 -5.88 18.17
N PRO A 30 12.61 -5.46 19.14
CA PRO A 30 12.48 -5.88 20.54
C PRO A 30 11.22 -5.34 21.23
N PHE A 31 10.55 -4.35 20.64
CA PHE A 31 9.29 -3.76 21.08
C PHE A 31 8.07 -4.39 20.39
N ASN A 32 8.25 -5.42 19.56
CA ASN A 32 7.13 -6.19 19.03
C ASN A 32 6.45 -7.00 20.15
N CYS A 33 5.28 -7.56 19.86
CA CYS A 33 4.50 -8.31 20.84
C CYS A 33 5.20 -9.58 21.38
N LEU A 34 6.11 -10.19 20.61
CA LEU A 34 6.90 -11.35 21.04
C LEU A 34 8.24 -10.96 21.71
N GLY A 35 8.50 -9.65 21.80
CA GLY A 35 9.76 -9.08 22.24
C GLY A 35 9.95 -9.08 23.76
N LYS A 36 11.13 -8.61 24.18
CA LYS A 36 11.51 -8.48 25.59
C LYS A 36 10.65 -7.44 26.32
N PHE A 37 10.20 -6.42 25.61
CA PHE A 37 9.47 -5.29 26.17
C PHE A 37 7.94 -5.43 25.99
N ARG A 38 7.44 -6.65 25.79
CA ARG A 38 6.01 -6.89 25.63
C ARG A 38 5.24 -6.65 26.94
N ASP A 39 4.09 -6.00 26.81
CA ASP A 39 3.08 -5.95 27.85
C ASP A 39 2.09 -7.10 27.66
N GLY A 40 1.70 -7.78 28.74
CA GLY A 40 0.73 -8.87 28.69
C GLY A 40 1.35 -10.26 28.48
N ASP A 41 0.47 -11.26 28.33
CA ASP A 41 0.85 -12.66 28.16
C ASP A 41 1.02 -13.04 26.68
N ASP A 42 1.47 -14.27 26.44
CA ASP A 42 1.70 -14.78 25.09
C ASP A 42 0.43 -14.83 24.22
N ASN A 43 -0.78 -14.80 24.81
CA ASN A 43 -2.04 -14.85 24.05
C ASN A 43 -2.39 -13.50 23.42
N ALA A 44 -1.77 -12.41 23.87
CA ALA A 44 -1.96 -11.07 23.32
C ALA A 44 -1.39 -10.89 21.89
N CYS A 45 -0.58 -11.85 21.41
CA CYS A 45 0.25 -11.67 20.20
C CYS A 45 -0.21 -12.47 18.98
N ARG A 46 -1.51 -12.73 18.86
CA ARG A 46 -2.07 -13.61 17.83
C ARG A 46 -1.67 -13.18 16.41
N GLU A 47 -1.66 -11.88 16.15
CA GLU A 47 -1.37 -11.29 14.84
C GLU A 47 0.05 -11.62 14.37
N LEU A 48 1.05 -11.43 15.23
CA LEU A 48 2.44 -11.76 14.90
C LEU A 48 2.69 -13.28 14.88
N ARG A 49 2.00 -14.04 15.74
CA ARG A 49 2.14 -15.50 15.80
C ARG A 49 1.72 -16.18 14.49
N PHE A 50 0.66 -15.68 13.87
CA PHE A 50 0.10 -16.22 12.62
C PHE A 50 0.37 -15.32 11.40
N MET A 51 1.29 -14.37 11.52
CA MET A 51 1.71 -13.54 10.40
C MET A 51 2.37 -14.40 9.32
N VAL A 52 1.97 -14.20 8.07
CA VAL A 52 2.66 -14.78 6.92
C VAL A 52 4.06 -14.17 6.83
N LYS A 53 5.09 -15.01 6.87
CA LYS A 53 6.49 -14.58 6.95
C LYS A 53 7.22 -14.50 5.60
N GLY A 54 6.63 -15.07 4.56
CA GLY A 54 7.25 -15.14 3.24
C GLY A 54 6.23 -15.52 2.18
N GLY A 55 6.62 -15.32 0.92
CA GLY A 55 5.78 -15.61 -0.24
C GLY A 55 5.78 -14.45 -1.24
N PRO A 56 5.45 -14.73 -2.52
CA PRO A 56 5.44 -13.72 -3.57
C PRO A 56 4.45 -12.58 -3.28
N ASP A 57 3.33 -12.87 -2.62
CA ASP A 57 2.26 -11.90 -2.32
C ASP A 57 2.66 -10.83 -1.28
N LEU A 58 3.84 -10.97 -0.66
CA LEU A 58 4.39 -9.97 0.27
C LEU A 58 5.27 -8.94 -0.46
N VAL A 59 5.75 -9.28 -1.66
CA VAL A 59 6.70 -8.45 -2.41
C VAL A 59 5.99 -7.22 -2.96
N ARG A 60 6.47 -6.04 -2.56
CA ARG A 60 5.90 -4.72 -2.87
C ARG A 60 4.42 -4.62 -2.49
N ALA A 61 3.99 -5.35 -1.48
CA ALA A 61 2.63 -5.29 -0.97
C ALA A 61 2.51 -4.21 0.11
N TYR A 62 1.57 -3.28 -0.07
CA TYR A 62 1.33 -2.15 0.86
C TYR A 62 -0.06 -2.21 1.43
N LYS A 63 -0.23 -1.77 2.68
CA LYS A 63 -1.54 -1.73 3.34
C LYS A 63 -2.47 -0.82 2.55
N THR A 64 -3.67 -1.30 2.21
CA THR A 64 -4.70 -0.47 1.58
C THR A 64 -5.09 0.67 2.53
N PRO A 65 -4.92 1.94 2.14
CA PRO A 65 -5.34 3.07 2.97
C PRO A 65 -6.87 3.25 2.92
N SER A 66 -7.42 3.95 3.92
CA SER A 66 -8.79 4.48 3.81
C SER A 66 -8.82 5.63 2.81
N LEU A 67 -9.92 5.74 2.05
CA LEU A 67 -10.15 6.85 1.12
C LEU A 67 -10.86 8.05 1.75
N ARG A 68 -11.30 7.97 3.02
CA ARG A 68 -11.89 9.11 3.74
C ARG A 68 -10.86 10.24 3.84
N GLY A 69 -11.21 11.42 3.34
CA GLY A 69 -10.35 12.60 3.29
C GLY A 69 -9.19 12.48 2.31
N ALA A 70 -9.22 11.53 1.36
CA ALA A 70 -8.12 11.31 0.43
C ALA A 70 -7.78 12.57 -0.39
N ALA A 71 -8.79 13.31 -0.85
CA ALA A 71 -8.56 14.48 -1.72
C ALA A 71 -7.75 15.61 -1.09
N ALA A 72 -7.60 15.64 0.24
CA ALA A 72 -6.83 16.65 0.96
C ALA A 72 -5.42 16.17 1.38
N ARG A 73 -4.97 14.98 0.94
CA ARG A 73 -3.73 14.34 1.41
C ARG A 73 -2.76 14.03 0.28
N ALA A 74 -2.63 14.95 -0.68
CA ALA A 74 -1.53 14.89 -1.62
C ALA A 74 -0.18 15.12 -0.89
N PRO A 75 0.94 14.54 -1.37
CA PRO A 75 1.04 13.59 -2.49
C PRO A 75 0.56 12.17 -2.10
N TYR A 76 0.23 11.37 -3.11
CA TYR A 76 -0.39 10.05 -2.95
C TYR A 76 0.61 8.89 -3.06
N MET A 77 0.15 7.69 -2.69
CA MET A 77 0.92 6.43 -2.61
C MET A 77 1.92 6.41 -1.44
N HIS A 78 2.68 5.32 -1.32
CA HIS A 78 3.50 5.03 -0.12
C HIS A 78 4.73 5.92 0.01
N ALA A 79 5.21 6.53 -1.09
CA ALA A 79 6.35 7.43 -1.09
C ALA A 79 6.07 8.76 -1.83
N GLY A 80 4.79 9.13 -1.99
CA GLY A 80 4.40 10.39 -2.63
C GLY A 80 4.60 10.42 -4.15
N GLN A 81 4.48 9.28 -4.83
CA GLN A 81 4.73 9.14 -6.27
C GLN A 81 3.84 10.01 -7.17
N PHE A 82 2.62 10.30 -6.72
CA PHE A 82 1.62 11.00 -7.53
C PHE A 82 1.20 12.30 -6.85
N ALA A 83 1.13 13.38 -7.61
CA ALA A 83 0.76 14.70 -7.12
C ALA A 83 -0.76 14.90 -7.07
N SER A 84 -1.52 14.14 -7.86
CA SER A 84 -2.96 14.36 -8.07
C SER A 84 -3.79 13.07 -8.01
N LEU A 85 -5.09 13.18 -7.75
CA LEU A 85 -6.00 12.02 -7.81
C LEU A 85 -6.18 11.53 -9.25
N GLU A 86 -6.04 12.43 -10.21
CA GLU A 86 -6.07 12.17 -11.64
C GLU A 86 -4.94 11.21 -12.03
N GLU A 87 -3.72 11.43 -11.53
CA GLU A 87 -2.58 10.50 -11.72
C GLU A 87 -2.83 9.14 -11.03
N VAL A 88 -3.46 9.13 -9.85
CA VAL A 88 -3.83 7.90 -9.16
C VAL A 88 -4.81 7.08 -9.99
N VAL A 89 -5.88 7.70 -10.50
CA VAL A 89 -6.88 7.02 -11.33
C VAL A 89 -6.26 6.53 -12.64
N GLU A 90 -5.39 7.34 -13.25
CA GLU A 90 -4.64 6.96 -14.45
C GLU A 90 -3.76 5.73 -14.22
N HIS A 91 -3.06 5.68 -13.08
CA HIS A 91 -2.24 4.54 -12.68
C HIS A 91 -3.07 3.24 -12.58
N TYR A 92 -4.22 3.28 -11.92
CA TYR A 92 -5.10 2.11 -11.81
C TYR A 92 -5.73 1.71 -13.14
N SER A 93 -6.06 2.68 -14.01
CA SER A 93 -6.61 2.39 -15.34
C SER A 93 -5.58 1.71 -16.25
N LYS A 94 -4.33 2.17 -16.23
CA LYS A 94 -3.22 1.57 -16.99
C LYS A 94 -2.75 0.25 -16.40
N ALA A 95 -2.79 0.11 -15.06
CA ALA A 95 -2.32 -1.04 -14.30
C ALA A 95 -0.96 -1.57 -14.79
N PRO A 96 0.11 -0.77 -14.73
CA PRO A 96 1.43 -1.20 -15.21
C PRO A 96 1.93 -2.43 -14.43
N VAL A 97 2.76 -3.22 -15.10
CA VAL A 97 3.44 -4.36 -14.46
C VAL A 97 4.31 -3.84 -13.31
N SER A 98 4.29 -4.55 -12.18
CA SER A 98 5.16 -4.21 -11.06
C SER A 98 6.63 -4.41 -11.42
N VAL A 99 7.49 -3.51 -10.93
CA VAL A 99 8.96 -3.62 -11.08
C VAL A 99 9.54 -4.84 -10.34
N GLU A 100 8.82 -5.35 -9.35
CA GLU A 100 9.16 -6.57 -8.61
C GLU A 100 7.87 -7.25 -8.09
N GLY A 101 7.84 -8.57 -8.05
CA GLY A 101 6.64 -9.31 -7.66
C GLY A 101 5.52 -9.25 -8.71
N VAL A 102 4.29 -9.56 -8.30
CA VAL A 102 3.13 -9.61 -9.18
C VAL A 102 2.14 -8.52 -8.77
N SER A 103 1.74 -7.67 -9.72
CA SER A 103 0.68 -6.69 -9.51
C SER A 103 -0.68 -7.37 -9.52
N GLU A 104 -1.54 -7.04 -8.56
CA GLU A 104 -2.90 -7.60 -8.43
C GLU A 104 -3.96 -6.80 -9.20
N VAL A 105 -3.57 -5.66 -9.79
CA VAL A 105 -4.48 -4.81 -10.57
C VAL A 105 -4.40 -5.13 -12.05
N HIS A 106 -5.54 -4.99 -12.73
CA HIS A 106 -5.67 -5.20 -14.16
C HIS A 106 -6.16 -3.92 -14.84
N PRO A 107 -5.79 -3.69 -16.11
CA PRO A 107 -6.21 -2.48 -16.81
C PRO A 107 -7.74 -2.42 -16.92
N VAL A 108 -8.27 -1.20 -16.82
CA VAL A 108 -9.69 -0.91 -17.05
C VAL A 108 -9.78 0.29 -17.98
N GLU A 109 -10.55 0.15 -19.04
CA GLU A 109 -10.86 1.27 -19.93
C GLU A 109 -11.87 2.19 -19.25
N LEU A 110 -11.43 3.41 -18.96
CA LEU A 110 -12.29 4.47 -18.44
C LEU A 110 -12.27 5.62 -19.45
N SER A 111 -13.46 6.07 -19.85
CA SER A 111 -13.61 7.32 -20.58
C SER A 111 -13.19 8.51 -19.73
N ASP A 112 -12.90 9.64 -20.38
CA ASP A 112 -12.57 10.89 -19.68
C ASP A 112 -13.67 11.31 -18.69
N ARG A 113 -14.94 11.06 -19.07
CA ARG A 113 -16.09 11.33 -18.23
C ARG A 113 -16.11 10.44 -16.97
N GLU A 114 -15.81 9.16 -17.10
CA GLU A 114 -15.77 8.23 -15.95
C GLU A 114 -14.60 8.54 -15.02
N ARG A 115 -13.43 8.88 -15.56
CA ARG A 115 -12.26 9.32 -14.78
C ARG A 115 -12.61 10.57 -13.97
N ALA A 116 -13.19 11.57 -14.61
CA ALA A 116 -13.62 12.81 -13.96
C ALA A 116 -14.68 12.54 -12.88
N ALA A 117 -15.66 11.67 -13.16
CA ALA A 117 -16.68 11.29 -12.19
C ALA A 117 -16.10 10.56 -10.97
N LEU A 118 -15.14 9.65 -11.17
CA LEU A 118 -14.47 8.95 -10.08
C LEU A 118 -13.67 9.91 -9.21
N VAL A 119 -12.91 10.83 -9.82
CA VAL A 119 -12.18 11.87 -9.08
C VAL A 119 -13.16 12.78 -8.31
N ALA A 120 -14.27 13.18 -8.92
CA ALA A 120 -15.29 13.99 -8.26
C ALA A 120 -15.89 13.25 -7.05
N PHE A 121 -16.21 11.96 -7.19
CA PHE A 121 -16.66 11.11 -6.09
C PHE A 121 -15.63 11.03 -4.95
N LEU A 122 -14.35 10.80 -5.27
CA LEU A 122 -13.29 10.78 -4.25
C LEU A 122 -13.18 12.11 -3.50
N LYS A 123 -13.44 13.24 -4.17
CA LYS A 123 -13.48 14.57 -3.55
C LYS A 123 -14.64 14.71 -2.56
N THR A 124 -15.77 14.03 -2.76
CA THR A 124 -16.89 14.02 -1.80
C THR A 124 -16.64 13.18 -0.55
N LEU A 125 -15.54 12.43 -0.49
CA LEU A 125 -15.12 11.70 0.72
C LEU A 125 -14.34 12.60 1.69
N SER A 126 -14.18 13.87 1.35
CA SER A 126 -13.66 14.92 2.23
C SER A 126 -14.81 15.44 3.09
N GLU A 127 -14.54 15.69 4.37
CA GLU A 127 -15.54 16.20 5.33
C GLU A 127 -16.16 17.53 4.87
#